data_AF-A0A945M0B0-F1
#
_entry.id   AF-A0A945M0B0-F1
#
_cell.length_a   1.000
_cell.length_b   1.000
_cell.length_c   1.000
_cell.angle_alpha   90.00
_cell.angle_beta   90.00
_cell.angle_gamma   90.00
#
_symmetry.space_group_name_H-M   'P 1'
#
loop_
_entity.id
_entity.type
_entity.pdbx_description
1 polymer ?
#
loop_
_entity_poly.entity_id
_entity_poly.type
_entity_poly.pdbx_seq_one_letter_code
_entity_poly.pdbx_strand_id
1 'polypeptide(L)'
;PRSKVGNSRGPLKSSDFQSVERDFAFVVSKDLAAEQLVKVISSVDKKLIDSVNVFDVYEGAGIDDGKKSIAVNVRLQPFNKTMTDDEIEEFRQDVISIVIKKTGGTLR
;
A
#
# COMPACT_ATOMS: atom_id res chain seq x y z
N PRO A 1 -42.56 12.84 -5.16
CA PRO A 1 -42.08 11.49 -4.78
C PRO A 1 -41.47 10.73 -5.98
N ARG A 2 -40.19 10.36 -5.89
CA ARG A 2 -39.39 9.39 -6.71
C ARG A 2 -37.95 9.91 -6.76
N SER A 3 -36.86 9.16 -6.63
CA SER A 3 -36.51 7.85 -6.06
C SER A 3 -34.97 7.83 -6.19
N LYS A 4 -34.24 7.62 -5.09
CA LYS A 4 -32.77 7.66 -5.05
C LYS A 4 -32.18 6.61 -6.00
N VAL A 5 -31.35 7.03 -6.95
CA VAL A 5 -30.51 6.14 -7.75
C VAL A 5 -29.43 5.59 -6.82
N GLY A 6 -29.58 4.33 -6.41
CA GLY A 6 -28.53 3.61 -5.70
C GLY A 6 -27.38 3.33 -6.67
N ASN A 7 -26.19 3.84 -6.38
CA ASN A 7 -24.96 3.41 -7.04
C ASN A 7 -24.79 1.91 -6.77
N SER A 8 -25.22 1.06 -7.70
CA SER A 8 -24.87 -0.35 -7.71
C SER A 8 -23.37 -0.46 -7.92
N ARG A 9 -22.63 -0.71 -6.84
CA ARG A 9 -21.25 -1.19 -6.93
C ARG A 9 -21.27 -2.43 -7.82
N GLY A 10 -20.38 -2.50 -8.81
CA GLY A 10 -20.25 -3.67 -9.68
C GLY A 10 -20.05 -4.96 -8.87
N PRO A 11 -20.20 -6.14 -9.49
CA PRO A 11 -20.11 -7.41 -8.78
C PRO A 11 -18.80 -7.49 -8.00
N LEU A 12 -18.91 -7.76 -6.69
CA LEU A 12 -17.77 -7.98 -5.82
C LEU A 12 -17.11 -9.28 -6.28
N LYS A 13 -15.92 -9.16 -6.88
CA LYS A 13 -15.12 -10.33 -7.22
C LYS A 13 -14.51 -10.85 -5.92
N SER A 14 -15.07 -11.92 -5.36
CA SER A 14 -14.48 -12.61 -4.22
C SER A 14 -13.34 -13.51 -4.70
N SER A 15 -12.30 -13.63 -3.88
CA SER A 15 -11.26 -14.62 -4.07
C SER A 15 -11.44 -15.74 -3.06
N ASP A 16 -11.23 -16.99 -3.50
CA ASP A 16 -11.20 -18.17 -2.65
C ASP A 16 -9.80 -18.41 -2.03
N PHE A 17 -8.82 -17.56 -2.33
CA PHE A 17 -7.44 -17.67 -1.87
C PHE A 17 -7.16 -16.80 -0.64
N GLN A 18 -6.21 -17.23 0.17
CA GLN A 18 -5.83 -16.52 1.39
C GLN A 18 -5.25 -15.14 1.08
N SER A 19 -5.78 -14.10 1.74
CA SER A 19 -5.21 -12.76 1.70
C SER A 19 -3.88 -12.71 2.43
N VAL A 20 -2.94 -11.93 1.91
CA VAL A 20 -1.63 -11.69 2.55
C VAL A 20 -1.55 -10.23 2.96
N GLU A 21 -1.08 -9.96 4.17
CA GLU A 21 -0.85 -8.59 4.66
C GLU A 21 0.63 -8.36 4.88
N ARG A 22 1.11 -7.19 4.44
CA ARG A 22 2.50 -6.77 4.60
C ARG A 22 2.57 -5.32 5.02
N ASP A 23 3.34 -5.09 6.08
CA ASP A 23 3.57 -3.75 6.59
C ASP A 23 4.91 -3.21 6.09
N PHE A 24 4.91 -1.93 5.75
CA PHE A 24 6.10 -1.20 5.36
C PHE A 24 6.17 0.10 6.15
N ALA A 25 7.36 0.47 6.59
CA ALA A 25 7.62 1.78 7.16
C ALA A 25 8.62 2.51 6.27
N PHE A 26 8.21 3.66 5.72
CA PHE A 26 9.07 4.48 4.86
C PHE A 26 9.40 5.79 5.55
N VAL A 27 10.69 6.13 5.58
CA VAL A 27 11.14 7.47 5.94
C VAL A 27 11.14 8.33 4.68
N VAL A 28 10.32 9.37 4.68
CA VAL A 28 10.10 10.27 3.53
C VAL A 28 10.25 11.73 3.97
N SER A 29 10.35 12.65 3.01
CA SER A 29 10.26 14.08 3.31
C SER A 29 8.94 14.40 4.05
N LYS A 30 9.01 15.30 5.03
CA LYS A 30 7.84 15.76 5.79
C LYS A 30 6.78 16.42 4.90
N ASP A 31 7.18 16.99 3.77
CA ASP A 31 6.28 17.60 2.80
C ASP A 31 5.53 16.59 1.91
N LEU A 32 5.97 15.32 1.90
CA LEU A 32 5.30 14.27 1.13
C LEU A 32 3.94 13.97 1.75
N ALA A 33 2.87 14.10 0.96
CA ALA A 33 1.54 13.70 1.40
C ALA A 33 1.45 12.17 1.51
N ALA A 34 0.89 11.65 2.62
CA ALA A 34 0.74 10.20 2.80
C ALA A 34 -0.09 9.55 1.67
N GLU A 35 -1.07 10.28 1.12
CA GLU A 35 -1.85 9.85 -0.04
C GLU A 35 -0.98 9.59 -1.29
N GLN A 36 0.10 10.35 -1.48
CA GLN A 36 1.04 10.12 -2.59
C GLN A 36 1.76 8.78 -2.40
N LEU A 37 2.18 8.45 -1.17
CA LEU A 37 2.78 7.16 -0.86
C LEU A 37 1.79 6.01 -1.11
N VAL A 38 0.56 6.15 -0.65
CA VAL A 38 -0.53 5.17 -0.90
C VAL A 38 -0.74 4.95 -2.40
N LYS A 39 -0.80 6.03 -3.20
CA LYS A 39 -0.94 5.96 -4.66
C LYS A 39 0.23 5.27 -5.35
N VAL A 40 1.45 5.54 -4.91
CA VAL A 40 2.66 4.92 -5.45
C VAL A 40 2.64 3.41 -5.19
N ILE A 41 2.36 2.99 -3.96
CA ILE A 41 2.31 1.57 -3.58
C ILE A 41 1.17 0.86 -4.32
N SER A 42 -0.02 1.46 -4.35
CA SER A 42 -1.19 0.91 -5.07
C SER A 42 -0.96 0.78 -6.59
N SER A 43 0.06 1.45 -7.14
CA SER A 43 0.39 1.38 -8.56
C SER A 43 1.31 0.21 -8.94
N VAL A 44 1.90 -0.49 -7.97
CA VAL A 44 2.80 -1.64 -8.19
C VAL A 44 2.05 -2.77 -8.88
N ASP A 45 0.96 -3.24 -8.27
CA ASP A 45 0.08 -4.23 -8.87
C ASP A 45 -1.38 -3.97 -8.47
N LYS A 46 -2.13 -3.31 -9.36
CA LYS A 46 -3.54 -2.94 -9.15
C LYS A 46 -4.50 -4.14 -9.13
N LYS A 47 -4.06 -5.31 -9.58
CA LYS A 47 -4.90 -6.51 -9.61
C LYS A 47 -4.70 -7.34 -8.35
N LEU A 48 -3.49 -7.33 -7.81
CA LEU A 48 -3.13 -8.07 -6.61
C LEU A 48 -3.38 -7.27 -5.33
N ILE A 49 -3.09 -5.96 -5.34
CA ILE A 49 -3.30 -5.10 -4.18
C ILE A 49 -4.79 -4.81 -4.03
N ASP A 50 -5.36 -5.25 -2.91
CA ASP A 50 -6.74 -4.96 -2.52
C ASP A 50 -6.86 -3.60 -1.82
N SER A 51 -5.96 -3.33 -0.86
CA SER A 51 -5.95 -2.06 -0.14
C SER A 51 -4.57 -1.69 0.40
N VAL A 52 -4.34 -0.39 0.53
CA VAL A 52 -3.14 0.20 1.16
C VAL A 52 -3.60 1.23 2.18
N ASN A 53 -3.31 0.98 3.45
CA ASN A 53 -3.78 1.79 4.57
C ASN A 53 -2.62 2.33 5.37
N VAL A 54 -2.60 3.64 5.62
CA VAL A 54 -1.67 4.25 6.57
C VAL A 54 -2.20 4.00 7.98
N PHE A 55 -1.35 3.45 8.86
CA PHE A 55 -1.74 3.17 10.25
C PHE A 55 -0.89 3.94 11.27
N ASP A 56 0.30 4.40 10.89
CA ASP A 56 1.15 5.20 11.77
C ASP A 56 1.92 6.28 10.98
N VAL A 57 2.10 7.43 11.62
CA VAL A 57 2.94 8.52 11.13
C VAL A 57 3.74 9.05 12.31
N TYR A 58 5.06 8.87 12.24
CA TYR A 58 5.98 9.26 13.30
C TYR A 58 6.91 10.39 12.85
N GLU A 59 6.89 11.46 13.64
CA GLU A 59 7.78 12.62 13.54
C GLU A 59 8.38 12.87 14.92
N GLY A 60 9.66 12.57 15.10
CA GLY A 60 10.29 12.68 16.41
C GLY A 60 11.72 12.17 16.44
N ALA A 61 12.26 12.00 17.64
CA ALA A 61 13.62 11.55 17.86
C ALA A 61 13.92 10.25 17.10
N GLY A 62 15.07 10.19 16.42
CA GLY A 62 15.48 9.06 15.59
C GLY A 62 15.04 9.12 14.12
N ILE A 63 14.38 10.19 13.70
CA ILE A 63 14.16 10.55 12.28
C ILE A 63 14.86 11.88 12.00
N ASP A 64 15.57 11.97 10.87
CA ASP A 64 16.27 13.20 10.47
C ASP A 64 15.31 14.39 10.42
N ASP A 65 15.83 15.58 10.74
CA ASP A 65 15.06 16.82 10.63
C ASP A 65 14.51 17.00 9.19
N GLY A 66 13.24 17.39 9.09
CA GLY A 66 12.55 17.53 7.82
C GLY A 66 12.05 16.21 7.20
N LYS A 67 12.20 15.08 7.89
CA LYS A 67 11.61 13.79 7.48
C LYS A 67 10.53 13.33 8.46
N LYS A 68 9.74 12.36 7.99
CA LYS A 68 8.76 11.63 8.78
C LYS A 68 8.75 10.17 8.37
N SER A 69 8.40 9.29 9.30
CA SER A 69 8.17 7.87 9.01
C SER A 69 6.69 7.64 8.83
N ILE A 70 6.30 7.00 7.72
CA ILE A 70 4.91 6.61 7.45
C ILE A 70 4.87 5.08 7.40
N ALA A 71 4.07 4.49 8.27
CA ALA A 71 3.81 3.05 8.25
C ALA A 71 2.50 2.75 7.51
N VAL A 72 2.57 1.81 6.58
CA VAL A 72 1.47 1.39 5.72
C VAL A 72 1.31 -0.11 5.77
N ASN A 73 0.06 -0.56 5.86
CA ASN A 73 -0.33 -1.94 5.68
C ASN A 73 -0.83 -2.11 4.24
N VAL A 74 -0.32 -3.14 3.57
CA VAL A 74 -0.69 -3.51 2.20
C VAL A 74 -1.36 -4.86 2.26
N ARG A 75 -2.64 -4.92 1.88
CA ARG A 75 -3.40 -6.16 1.72
C ARG A 75 -3.35 -6.62 0.27
N LEU A 76 -2.88 -7.84 0.08
CA LEU A 76 -2.84 -8.55 -1.19
C LEU A 76 -3.96 -9.58 -1.22
N GLN A 77 -4.71 -9.61 -2.32
CA GLN A 77 -5.78 -10.56 -2.57
C GLN A 77 -5.51 -11.30 -3.88
N PRO A 78 -4.79 -12.43 -3.85
CA PRO A 78 -4.59 -13.23 -5.04
C PRO A 78 -5.93 -13.82 -5.51
N PHE A 79 -6.13 -14.00 -6.83
CA PHE A 79 -7.39 -14.53 -7.40
C PHE A 79 -7.25 -15.86 -8.14
N ASN A 80 -6.01 -16.32 -8.37
CA ASN A 80 -5.74 -17.49 -9.22
C ASN A 80 -5.06 -18.64 -8.46
N LYS A 81 -4.22 -18.32 -7.47
CA LYS A 81 -3.46 -19.27 -6.65
C LYS A 81 -3.06 -18.62 -5.33
N THR A 82 -2.76 -19.42 -4.32
CA THR A 82 -2.08 -18.93 -3.11
C THR A 82 -0.70 -18.39 -3.50
N MET A 83 -0.32 -17.23 -2.96
CA MET A 83 1.02 -16.67 -3.18
C MET A 83 2.07 -17.54 -2.50
N THR A 84 3.20 -17.73 -3.17
CA THR A 84 4.39 -18.34 -2.55
C THR A 84 5.21 -17.28 -1.80
N ASP A 85 6.10 -17.73 -0.91
CA ASP A 85 7.00 -16.82 -0.20
C ASP A 85 7.89 -16.02 -1.16
N ASP A 86 8.35 -16.65 -2.24
CA ASP A 86 9.16 -15.98 -3.28
C ASP A 86 8.38 -14.87 -3.98
N GLU A 87 7.10 -15.10 -4.33
CA GLU A 87 6.25 -14.08 -4.96
C GLU A 87 5.97 -12.91 -4.02
N ILE A 88 5.84 -13.19 -2.72
CA ILE A 88 5.64 -12.16 -1.71
C ILE A 88 6.91 -11.32 -1.53
N GLU A 89 8.08 -11.95 -1.55
CA GLU A 89 9.36 -11.22 -1.46
C GLU A 89 9.63 -10.41 -2.73
N GLU A 90 9.33 -10.94 -3.92
CA GLU A 90 9.41 -10.17 -5.18
C GLU A 90 8.52 -8.93 -5.13
N PHE A 91 7.25 -9.10 -4.73
CA PHE A 91 6.31 -7.98 -4.54
C PHE A 91 6.85 -6.95 -3.53
N ARG A 92 7.43 -7.42 -2.43
CA ARG A 92 8.02 -6.55 -1.40
C ARG A 92 9.16 -5.70 -1.98
N GLN A 93 10.05 -6.31 -2.77
CA GLN A 93 11.16 -5.59 -3.41
C GLN A 93 10.65 -4.57 -4.43
N ASP A 94 9.61 -4.91 -5.19
CA ASP A 94 8.99 -3.99 -6.15
C ASP A 94 8.38 -2.76 -5.46
N VAL A 95 7.68 -2.96 -4.34
CA VAL A 95 7.14 -1.87 -3.51
C VAL A 95 8.27 -0.97 -3.01
N ILE A 96 9.34 -1.55 -2.46
CA ILE A 96 10.49 -0.77 -1.96
C ILE A 96 11.12 0.03 -3.10
N SER A 97 11.38 -0.61 -4.24
CA SER A 97 12.02 -0.02 -5.42
C SER A 97 11.20 1.16 -5.98
N ILE A 98 9.89 1.00 -6.14
CA ILE A 98 9.05 2.08 -6.68
C ILE A 98 8.94 3.25 -5.71
N VAL A 99 8.86 3.00 -4.40
CA VAL A 99 8.74 4.05 -3.39
C VAL A 99 10.02 4.86 -3.33
N ILE A 100 11.19 4.21 -3.29
CA ILE A 100 12.49 4.89 -3.36
C ILE A 100 12.57 5.73 -4.64
N LYS A 101 12.22 5.16 -5.80
CA LYS A 101 12.31 5.84 -7.10
C LYS A 101 11.37 7.05 -7.21
N LYS A 102 10.17 6.99 -6.63
CA LYS A 102 9.13 8.02 -6.79
C LYS A 102 9.15 9.09 -5.70
N THR A 103 9.56 8.72 -4.49
CA THR A 103 9.48 9.61 -3.32
C THR A 103 10.86 10.02 -2.79
N GLY A 104 11.92 9.31 -3.18
CA GLY A 104 13.26 9.46 -2.60
C GLY A 104 13.35 8.98 -1.14
N GLY A 105 12.28 8.36 -0.62
CA GLY A 105 12.24 7.80 0.72
C GLY A 105 13.02 6.50 0.82
N THR A 106 13.25 6.04 2.05
CA THR A 106 13.95 4.79 2.35
C THR A 106 13.09 3.90 3.24
N LEU A 107 13.22 2.59 3.12
CA LEU A 107 12.62 1.67 4.09
C LEU A 107 13.31 1.88 5.46
N ARG A 108 12.52 1.94 6.53
CA ARG A 108 12.98 2.05 7.92
C ARG A 108 13.36 0.70 8.50
#